data_AF-A0A9E3FSU2-F1
#
_entry.id   AF-A0A9E3FSU2-F1
#
_cell.length_a   1.000
_cell.length_b   1.000
_cell.length_c   1.000
_cell.angle_alpha   90.00
_cell.angle_beta   90.00
_cell.angle_gamma   90.00
#
_symmetry.space_group_name_H-M   'P 1'
#
loop_
_entity.id
_entity.type
_entity.pdbx_description
1 polymer ?
#
loop_
_entity_poly.entity_id
_entity_poly.type
_entity_poly.pdbx_seq_one_letter_code
_entity_poly.pdbx_strand_id
1 'polypeptide(L)'
;MRAAAVAFAMLTAGPAAAQSGPADGQKLAFDRGKGNCLTCHEITGGDLPGTIGPKLENIKSKYPDRGDLVAILTDETRRNPQTVMPPFGRNRILTEQEINAIVDFLQTL
;
A
#
# COMPACT_ATOMS: atom_id res chain seq x y z
N MET A 1 63.00 -6.04 2.44
CA MET A 1 61.92 -5.47 3.28
C MET A 1 60.66 -5.41 2.43
N ARG A 2 59.66 -6.25 2.72
CA ARG A 2 58.37 -6.29 2.00
C ARG A 2 57.36 -5.49 2.81
N ALA A 3 56.93 -4.34 2.31
CA ALA A 3 55.80 -3.62 2.87
C ALA A 3 54.56 -4.01 2.05
N ALA A 4 53.69 -4.85 2.62
CA ALA A 4 52.38 -5.14 2.06
C ALA A 4 51.40 -4.09 2.61
N ALA A 5 50.92 -3.20 1.76
CA ALA A 5 49.85 -2.28 2.09
C ALA A 5 48.51 -3.02 1.96
N VAL A 6 47.83 -3.23 3.09
CA VAL A 6 46.47 -3.78 3.12
C VAL A 6 45.50 -2.61 2.99
N ALA A 7 44.85 -2.47 1.83
CA ALA A 7 43.77 -1.52 1.64
C ALA A 7 42.48 -2.08 2.23
N PHE A 8 41.97 -1.45 3.29
CA PHE A 8 40.68 -1.77 3.90
C PHE A 8 39.57 -1.09 3.08
N ALA A 9 38.86 -1.85 2.25
CA ALA A 9 37.66 -1.37 1.58
C ALA A 9 36.52 -1.30 2.60
N MET A 10 36.14 -0.08 3.02
CA MET A 10 34.93 0.13 3.80
C MET A 10 33.71 0.00 2.90
N LEU A 11 32.99 -1.12 3.01
CA LEU A 11 31.63 -1.26 2.48
C LEU A 11 30.70 -0.37 3.32
N THR A 12 30.27 0.75 2.76
CA THR A 12 29.19 1.55 3.32
C THR A 12 27.85 0.87 3.00
N ALA A 13 27.32 0.11 3.95
CA ALA A 13 25.94 -0.35 3.91
C ALA A 13 25.01 0.87 4.01
N GLY A 14 24.43 1.29 2.88
CA GLY A 14 23.37 2.29 2.85
C GLY A 14 22.12 1.79 3.59
N PRO A 15 21.22 2.69 4.01
CA PRO A 15 20.01 2.30 4.72
C PRO A 15 19.14 1.43 3.81
N ALA A 16 18.93 0.19 4.22
CA ALA A 16 17.94 -0.68 3.60
C ALA A 16 16.55 -0.09 3.90
N ALA A 17 15.94 0.55 2.90
CA ALA A 17 14.51 0.83 2.95
C ALA A 17 13.81 -0.53 3.07
N ALA A 18 13.16 -0.79 4.20
CA ALA A 18 12.36 -1.99 4.37
C ALA A 18 11.26 -1.96 3.31
N GLN A 19 11.40 -2.80 2.29
CA GLN A 19 10.42 -2.93 1.22
C GLN A 19 9.11 -3.42 1.87
N SER A 20 8.12 -2.55 1.95
CA SER A 20 6.81 -2.87 2.54
C SER A 20 6.17 -3.99 1.71
N GLY A 21 6.02 -5.18 2.30
CA GLY A 21 5.44 -6.33 1.60
C GLY A 21 3.91 -6.35 1.68
N PRO A 22 3.23 -7.28 0.98
CA PRO A 22 1.77 -7.41 1.04
C PRO A 22 1.21 -7.58 2.46
N ALA A 23 1.94 -8.25 3.36
CA ALA A 23 1.55 -8.38 4.76
C ALA A 23 1.50 -7.03 5.51
N ASP A 24 2.36 -6.08 5.12
CA ASP A 24 2.32 -4.72 5.66
C ASP A 24 1.16 -3.94 5.04
N GLY A 25 0.86 -4.18 3.77
CA GLY A 25 -0.33 -3.66 3.09
C GLY A 25 -1.64 -4.00 3.79
N GLN A 26 -1.83 -5.27 4.17
CA GLN A 26 -3.03 -5.69 4.90
C GLN A 26 -3.17 -4.95 6.24
N LYS A 27 -2.09 -4.85 7.01
CA LYS A 27 -2.09 -4.13 8.29
C LYS A 27 -2.47 -2.66 8.10
N LEU A 28 -1.88 -2.00 7.09
CA LEU A 28 -2.19 -0.61 6.77
C LEU A 28 -3.64 -0.41 6.33
N ALA A 29 -4.18 -1.35 5.54
CA ALA A 29 -5.57 -1.32 5.11
C ALA A 29 -6.55 -1.46 6.28
N PHE A 30 -6.21 -2.27 7.29
CA PHE A 30 -7.10 -2.54 8.43
C PHE A 30 -6.89 -1.58 9.61
N ASP A 31 -5.77 -0.86 9.63
CA ASP A 31 -5.45 0.10 10.68
C ASP A 31 -6.38 1.34 10.62
N ARG A 32 -7.01 1.65 11.76
CA ARG A 32 -8.01 2.72 11.90
C ARG A 32 -7.44 4.13 11.76
N GLY A 33 -6.14 4.31 12.02
CA GLY A 33 -5.40 5.56 11.85
C GLY A 33 -4.73 5.71 10.48
N LYS A 34 -4.82 4.68 9.61
CA LYS A 34 -4.25 4.65 8.27
C LYS A 34 -5.34 4.45 7.21
N GLY A 35 -5.41 3.27 6.60
CA GLY A 35 -6.33 2.99 5.50
C GLY A 35 -7.78 2.84 5.96
N ASN A 36 -8.01 2.29 7.15
CA ASN A 36 -9.32 2.06 7.76
C ASN A 36 -10.37 1.49 6.79
N CYS A 37 -9.94 0.64 5.85
CA CYS A 37 -10.73 0.23 4.69
C CYS A 37 -11.96 -0.59 5.09
N LEU A 38 -11.85 -1.37 6.17
CA LEU A 38 -12.93 -2.19 6.71
C LEU A 38 -14.14 -1.40 7.18
N THR A 39 -13.98 -0.10 7.50
CA THR A 39 -15.13 0.76 7.84
C THR A 39 -16.14 0.86 6.69
N CYS A 40 -15.68 0.69 5.45
CA CYS A 40 -16.52 0.80 4.26
C CYS A 40 -16.63 -0.50 3.46
N HIS A 41 -15.61 -1.35 3.48
CA HIS A 41 -15.49 -2.50 2.58
C HIS A 41 -15.41 -3.83 3.34
N GLU A 42 -16.04 -4.86 2.77
CA GLU A 42 -15.75 -6.23 3.13
C GLU A 42 -14.46 -6.71 2.44
N ILE A 43 -13.52 -7.22 3.24
CA ILE A 43 -12.22 -7.71 2.79
C ILE A 43 -11.90 -9.00 3.56
N THR A 44 -11.46 -10.04 2.85
CA THR A 44 -11.11 -11.33 3.48
C THR A 44 -10.03 -11.13 4.56
N GLY A 45 -10.26 -11.73 5.74
CA GLY A 45 -9.36 -11.64 6.89
C GLY A 45 -9.56 -10.41 7.77
N GLY A 46 -10.51 -9.53 7.45
CA GLY A 46 -10.93 -8.42 8.31
C GLY A 46 -12.20 -8.75 9.11
N ASP A 47 -12.31 -8.16 10.30
CA ASP A 47 -13.49 -8.30 11.17
C ASP A 47 -14.39 -7.06 11.08
N LEU A 48 -15.70 -7.25 11.29
CA LEU A 48 -16.72 -6.19 11.34
C LEU A 48 -16.71 -5.25 10.11
N PRO A 49 -16.85 -5.78 8.88
CA PRO A 49 -16.81 -4.97 7.68
C PRO A 49 -18.05 -4.07 7.54
N GLY A 50 -17.84 -2.91 6.94
CA GLY A 50 -18.90 -2.03 6.46
C GLY A 50 -19.42 -2.41 5.08
N THR A 51 -20.52 -1.77 4.68
CA THR A 51 -21.24 -2.04 3.42
C THR A 51 -21.42 -0.79 2.54
N ILE A 52 -20.68 0.28 2.85
CA ILE A 52 -20.73 1.55 2.10
C ILE A 52 -20.06 1.39 0.74
N GLY A 53 -18.91 0.72 0.71
CA GLY A 53 -18.16 0.37 -0.49
C GLY A 53 -18.45 -1.05 -0.94
N PRO A 54 -18.09 -1.41 -2.19
CA PRO A 54 -18.20 -2.78 -2.68
C PRO A 54 -17.28 -3.73 -1.91
N LYS A 55 -17.65 -5.01 -1.84
CA LYS A 55 -16.73 -6.06 -1.40
C LYS A 55 -15.46 -6.08 -2.27
N LEU A 56 -14.30 -6.19 -1.62
CA LEU A 56 -13.01 -6.26 -2.31
C LEU A 56 -12.57 -7.72 -2.43
N GLU A 57 -12.96 -8.35 -3.54
CA GLU A 57 -12.59 -9.71 -3.91
C GLU A 57 -12.26 -9.76 -5.41
N ASN A 58 -11.39 -10.68 -5.81
CA ASN A 58 -10.95 -10.84 -7.19
C ASN A 58 -10.40 -9.53 -7.78
N ILE A 59 -9.66 -8.75 -6.99
CA ILE A 59 -9.26 -7.39 -7.35
C ILE A 59 -8.31 -7.40 -8.54
N LYS A 60 -7.38 -8.36 -8.61
CA LYS A 60 -6.46 -8.50 -9.75
C LYS A 60 -7.19 -8.74 -11.07
N SER A 61 -8.34 -9.40 -11.04
CA SER A 61 -9.17 -9.62 -12.24
C SER A 61 -9.92 -8.34 -12.65
N LYS A 62 -10.41 -7.57 -11.67
CA LYS A 62 -11.14 -6.30 -11.91
C LYS A 62 -10.21 -5.16 -12.33
N TYR A 63 -9.00 -5.12 -11.78
CA TYR A 63 -7.98 -4.10 -12.01
C TYR A 63 -6.65 -4.79 -12.37
N PRO A 64 -6.48 -5.22 -13.63
CA PRO A 64 -5.27 -5.90 -14.08
C PRO A 64 -4.06 -4.96 -14.13
N ASP A 65 -4.28 -3.67 -14.37
CA ASP A 65 -3.26 -2.65 -14.24
C ASP A 65 -3.15 -2.19 -12.78
N ARG A 66 -1.96 -2.32 -12.21
CA ARG A 66 -1.64 -1.86 -10.85
C ARG A 66 -1.75 -0.35 -10.73
N GLY A 67 -1.44 0.39 -11.79
CA GLY A 67 -1.50 1.86 -11.84
C GLY A 67 -2.91 2.38 -11.56
N ASP A 68 -3.94 1.66 -11.98
CA ASP A 68 -5.33 2.03 -11.73
C ASP A 68 -5.64 2.00 -10.23
N LEU A 69 -5.23 0.95 -9.51
CA LEU A 69 -5.43 0.86 -8.06
C LEU A 69 -4.65 1.94 -7.32
N VAL A 70 -3.41 2.22 -7.74
CA VAL A 70 -2.62 3.33 -7.17
C VAL A 70 -3.35 4.66 -7.38
N ALA A 71 -3.90 4.91 -8.56
CA ALA A 71 -4.65 6.13 -8.86
C ALA A 71 -5.93 6.26 -8.01
N ILE A 72 -6.68 5.16 -7.85
CA ILE A 72 -7.89 5.08 -7.01
C ILE A 72 -7.57 5.42 -5.55
N LEU A 73 -6.54 4.78 -4.98
CA LEU A 73 -6.13 5.06 -3.59
C LEU A 73 -5.53 6.46 -3.43
N THR A 74 -4.87 6.99 -4.46
CA THR A 74 -4.31 8.35 -4.43
C THR A 74 -5.41 9.40 -4.42
N ASP A 75 -6.37 9.31 -5.34
CA ASP A 75 -7.52 10.22 -5.43
C ASP A 75 -8.66 9.65 -6.32
N GLU A 76 -9.58 8.90 -5.71
CA GLU A 76 -10.77 8.36 -6.38
C GLU A 76 -11.71 9.46 -6.90
N THR A 77 -11.64 10.69 -6.36
CA THR A 77 -12.50 11.80 -6.83
C THR A 77 -12.22 12.18 -8.28
N ARG A 78 -11.03 11.82 -8.81
CA ARG A 78 -10.68 12.03 -10.22
C ARG A 78 -11.48 11.15 -11.17
N ARG A 79 -11.90 9.97 -10.72
CA ARG A 79 -12.70 9.00 -11.49
C ARG A 79 -14.18 9.12 -11.15
N ASN A 80 -14.50 9.29 -9.87
CA ASN A 80 -15.85 9.48 -9.36
C ASN A 80 -15.91 10.67 -8.39
N PRO A 81 -16.27 11.88 -8.85
CA PRO A 81 -16.35 13.07 -8.00
C PRO A 81 -17.40 12.99 -6.87
N GLN A 82 -18.31 12.00 -6.91
CA GLN A 82 -19.34 11.78 -5.88
C GLN A 82 -18.95 10.68 -4.89
N THR A 83 -17.74 10.12 -5.01
CA THR A 83 -17.23 9.10 -4.10
C THR A 83 -17.12 9.63 -2.67
N VAL A 84 -17.40 8.76 -1.71
CA VAL A 84 -17.09 8.99 -0.28
C VAL A 84 -15.75 8.38 0.12
N MET A 85 -15.09 7.64 -0.79
CA MET A 85 -13.76 7.09 -0.54
C MET A 85 -12.75 8.24 -0.36
N PRO A 86 -12.03 8.29 0.78
CA PRO A 86 -11.06 9.36 1.02
C PRO A 86 -9.95 9.35 -0.04
N PRO A 87 -9.50 10.51 -0.54
CA PRO A 87 -8.36 10.57 -1.45
C PRO A 87 -7.06 10.49 -0.63
N PHE A 88 -6.64 9.26 -0.29
CA PHE A 88 -5.60 9.00 0.71
C PHE A 88 -4.27 9.66 0.39
N GLY A 89 -3.82 9.60 -0.86
CA GLY A 89 -2.57 10.21 -1.30
C GLY A 89 -2.67 11.74 -1.35
N ARG A 90 -3.73 12.29 -1.95
CA ARG A 90 -3.94 13.74 -2.04
C ARG A 90 -4.02 14.41 -0.67
N ASN A 91 -4.68 13.77 0.28
CA ASN A 91 -4.82 14.29 1.64
C ASN A 91 -3.67 13.87 2.56
N ARG A 92 -2.66 13.15 2.04
CA ARG A 92 -1.47 12.68 2.76
C ARG A 92 -1.80 11.81 3.98
N ILE A 93 -2.90 11.08 3.92
CA ILE A 93 -3.28 10.08 4.94
C ILE A 93 -2.33 8.89 4.85
N LEU A 94 -1.98 8.51 3.62
CA LEU A 94 -1.00 7.48 3.30
C LEU A 94 0.11 8.07 2.45
N THR A 95 1.32 7.61 2.70
CA THR A 95 2.48 7.84 1.84
C THR A 95 2.39 6.99 0.57
N GLU A 96 3.19 7.34 -0.45
CA GLU A 96 3.28 6.56 -1.68
C GLU A 96 3.70 5.10 -1.41
N GLN A 97 4.62 4.88 -0.48
CA GLN A 97 5.04 3.52 -0.10
C GLN A 97 3.90 2.73 0.56
N GLU A 98 3.14 3.35 1.45
CA GLU A 98 1.98 2.71 2.10
C GLU A 98 0.86 2.40 1.09
N ILE A 99 0.58 3.32 0.16
CA ILE A 99 -0.38 3.08 -0.93
C ILE A 99 0.06 1.88 -1.75
N ASN A 100 1.33 1.84 -2.16
CA ASN A 100 1.88 0.73 -2.93
C ASN A 100 1.77 -0.60 -2.18
N ALA A 101 2.07 -0.63 -0.88
CA ALA A 101 1.93 -1.83 -0.07
C ALA A 101 0.47 -2.32 0.02
N ILE A 102 -0.49 -1.41 0.22
CA ILE A 102 -1.92 -1.75 0.22
C ILE A 102 -2.34 -2.27 -1.16
N VAL A 103 -1.90 -1.65 -2.25
CA VAL A 103 -2.20 -2.14 -3.60
C VAL A 103 -1.67 -3.56 -3.82
N ASP A 104 -0.45 -3.83 -3.36
CA ASP A 104 0.15 -5.17 -3.46
C ASP A 104 -0.67 -6.20 -2.68
N PHE A 105 -1.17 -5.85 -1.49
CA PHE A 105 -2.13 -6.66 -0.74
C PHE A 105 -3.44 -6.86 -1.51
N LEU A 106 -4.06 -5.79 -2.00
CA LEU A 106 -5.33 -5.86 -2.72
C LEU A 106 -5.21 -6.77 -3.96
N GLN A 107 -4.07 -6.78 -4.66
CA GLN A 107 -3.85 -7.68 -5.79
C GLN A 107 -3.72 -9.16 -5.43
N THR A 108 -3.66 -9.51 -4.14
CA THR A 108 -3.73 -10.90 -3.66
C THR A 108 -5.16 -11.39 -3.41
N LEU A 109 -6.15 -10.49 -3.45
CA LEU A 109 -7.58 -10.75 -3.20
C LEU A 109 -8.35 -11.23 -4.44
#